data_AF-A0A0D8HBX1-F1
#
_entry.id   AF-A0A0D8HBX1-F1
#
_cell.length_a   1.000
_cell.length_b   1.000
_cell.length_c   1.000
_cell.angle_alpha   90.00
_cell.angle_beta   90.00
_cell.angle_gamma   90.00
#
_symmetry.space_group_name_H-M   'P 1'
#
loop_
_entity.id
_entity.type
_entity.pdbx_description
1 polymer ?
#
loop_
_entity_poly.entity_id
_entity_poly.type
_entity_poly.pdbx_seq_one_letter_code
_entity_poly.pdbx_strand_id
1 'polypeptide(L)'
;MRKRREQIELLPGMPAPFKLTKTMVNGEMVVSWGPRAVFVYDPADLGMRNLAIVALTSAGASGLEVAALFELRPEYISRLRGRASKGGSAALVPPMGRPRLLSDEAIAQAYAMADANRPGTEIAAAISVSTATVSRLLARRVRPESEQLRLSPSFRSAS
;
A
#
# COMPACT_ATOMS: atom_id res chain seq x y z
N MET A 1 2.78 -20.58 -16.55
CA MET A 1 4.17 -21.10 -16.43
C MET A 1 4.30 -21.87 -15.11
N ARG A 2 4.46 -23.19 -15.19
CA ARG A 2 4.55 -24.11 -14.05
C ARG A 2 6.04 -24.18 -13.64
N LYS A 3 6.45 -23.55 -12.53
CA LYS A 3 7.82 -23.71 -12.00
C LYS A 3 7.99 -25.18 -11.65
N ARG A 4 8.86 -25.86 -12.40
CA ARG A 4 9.34 -27.21 -12.14
C ARG A 4 9.85 -27.22 -10.70
N ARG A 5 9.18 -27.95 -9.81
CA ARG A 5 9.75 -28.29 -8.50
C ARG A 5 10.95 -29.17 -8.82
N GLU A 6 12.13 -28.57 -8.86
CA GLU A 6 13.35 -29.34 -8.72
C GLU A 6 13.31 -29.89 -7.29
N GLN A 7 12.86 -31.13 -7.20
CA GLN A 7 13.05 -31.94 -6.02
C GLN A 7 14.57 -32.01 -5.88
N ILE A 8 15.12 -31.27 -4.91
CA ILE A 8 16.55 -31.30 -4.60
C ILE A 8 16.80 -32.72 -4.09
N GLU A 9 17.24 -33.59 -4.99
CA GLU A 9 17.70 -34.92 -4.66
C GLU A 9 19.00 -34.73 -3.87
N LEU A 10 18.91 -34.91 -2.56
CA LEU A 10 20.03 -34.72 -1.64
C LEU A 10 21.09 -35.78 -1.95
N LEU A 11 22.16 -35.35 -2.62
CA LEU A 11 23.32 -36.20 -2.88
C LEU A 11 24.01 -36.59 -1.55
N PRO A 12 24.56 -37.81 -1.46
CA PRO A 12 25.30 -38.23 -0.27
C PRO A 12 26.43 -37.23 0.06
N GLY A 13 26.42 -36.70 1.29
CA GLY A 13 27.42 -35.73 1.77
C GLY A 13 27.04 -34.26 1.60
N MET A 14 25.89 -33.92 0.99
CA MET A 14 25.42 -32.55 0.89
C MET A 14 24.92 -32.05 2.26
N PRO A 15 25.34 -30.86 2.73
CA PRO A 15 24.80 -30.30 3.97
C PRO A 15 23.30 -30.07 3.84
N ALA A 16 22.57 -30.27 4.94
CA ALA A 16 21.13 -30.05 4.96
C ALA A 16 20.82 -28.62 4.47
N PRO A 17 19.83 -28.45 3.58
CA PRO A 17 19.47 -27.14 3.07
C PRO A 17 19.07 -26.22 4.22
N PHE A 18 19.52 -24.97 4.15
CA PHE A 18 19.09 -23.96 5.09
C PHE A 18 17.58 -23.75 5.01
N LYS A 19 16.99 -23.42 6.15
CA LYS A 19 15.56 -23.21 6.30
C LYS A 19 15.31 -21.79 6.78
N LEU A 20 14.17 -21.25 6.39
CA LEU A 20 13.65 -20.03 7.00
C LEU A 20 13.15 -20.31 8.42
N THR A 21 13.56 -19.48 9.36
CA THR A 21 13.08 -19.51 10.74
C THR A 21 12.67 -18.12 11.20
N LYS A 22 11.75 -18.07 12.16
CA LYS A 22 11.23 -16.85 12.77
C LYS A 22 11.24 -17.05 14.27
N THR A 23 11.86 -16.15 15.02
CA THR A 23 12.01 -16.28 16.49
C THR A 23 12.02 -14.90 17.14
N MET A 24 11.52 -14.82 18.38
CA MET A 24 11.62 -13.63 19.21
C MET A 24 12.95 -13.64 19.97
N VAL A 25 13.75 -12.58 19.85
CA VAL A 25 15.02 -12.43 20.57
C VAL A 25 15.06 -11.03 21.16
N ASN A 26 15.17 -10.92 22.48
CA ASN A 26 15.22 -9.63 23.20
C ASN A 26 14.06 -8.67 22.85
N GLY A 27 12.88 -9.21 22.54
CA GLY A 27 11.70 -8.42 22.15
C GLY A 27 11.66 -8.04 20.67
N GLU A 28 12.68 -8.37 19.88
CA GLU A 28 12.69 -8.18 18.43
C GLU A 28 12.29 -9.46 17.70
N MET A 29 11.57 -9.28 16.58
CA MET A 29 11.29 -10.36 15.66
C MET A 29 12.49 -10.58 14.74
N VAL A 30 13.12 -11.74 14.85
CA VAL A 30 14.25 -12.15 14.01
C VAL A 30 13.81 -13.21 13.02
N VAL A 31 13.98 -12.92 11.74
CA VAL A 31 13.80 -13.89 10.65
C VAL A 31 15.17 -14.26 10.12
N SER A 32 15.46 -15.56 10.05
CA SER A 32 16.77 -16.08 9.67
C SER A 32 16.70 -17.07 8.50
N TRP A 33 17.79 -17.16 7.75
CA TRP A 33 18.07 -18.22 6.78
C TRP A 33 19.29 -19.00 7.26
N GLY A 34 19.05 -20.17 7.84
CA GLY A 34 20.10 -20.90 8.56
C GLY A 34 20.69 -20.05 9.70
N PRO A 35 22.02 -19.88 9.79
CA PRO A 35 22.67 -19.13 10.87
C PRO A 35 22.63 -17.59 10.69
N ARG A 36 22.02 -17.08 9.61
CA ARG A 36 22.06 -15.66 9.26
C ARG A 36 20.70 -15.01 9.49
N ALA A 37 20.67 -13.96 10.33
CA ALA A 37 19.52 -13.07 10.40
C ALA A 37 19.41 -12.26 9.09
N VAL A 38 18.23 -12.28 8.49
CA VAL A 38 17.91 -11.54 7.26
C VAL A 38 16.94 -10.39 7.50
N PHE A 39 16.11 -10.47 8.54
CA PHE A 39 15.30 -9.36 9.04
C PHE A 39 15.31 -9.34 10.56
N VAL A 40 15.42 -8.14 11.13
CA VAL A 40 15.22 -7.84 12.55
C VAL A 40 14.31 -6.62 12.61
N TYR A 41 13.22 -6.70 13.35
CA TYR A 41 12.26 -5.59 13.46
C TYR A 41 11.41 -5.70 14.74
N ASP A 42 10.86 -4.57 15.17
CA ASP A 42 9.86 -4.53 16.23
C ASP A 42 8.61 -5.34 15.82
N PRO A 43 8.11 -6.29 16.63
CA PRO A 43 6.92 -7.08 16.30
C PRO A 43 5.66 -6.27 15.98
N ALA A 44 5.54 -5.05 16.51
CA ALA A 44 4.46 -4.11 16.24
C ALA A 44 4.63 -3.35 14.91
N ASP A 45 5.83 -3.36 14.30
CA ASP A 45 6.06 -2.76 13.00
C ASP A 45 5.53 -3.66 11.87
N LEU A 46 4.24 -3.49 11.58
CA LEU A 46 3.56 -4.20 10.51
C LEU A 46 4.11 -3.84 9.12
N GLY A 47 4.69 -2.65 8.96
CA GLY A 47 5.32 -2.21 7.71
C GLY A 47 6.56 -3.05 7.41
N MET A 48 7.46 -3.16 8.40
CA MET A 48 8.65 -4.00 8.31
C MET A 48 8.32 -5.48 8.17
N ARG A 49 7.30 -5.98 8.90
CA ARG A 49 6.79 -7.36 8.71
C ARG A 49 6.37 -7.61 7.26
N ASN A 50 5.59 -6.69 6.71
CA ASN A 50 5.09 -6.81 5.34
C ASN A 50 6.22 -6.73 4.30
N LEU A 51 7.21 -5.87 4.55
CA LEU A 51 8.40 -5.76 3.72
C LEU A 51 9.23 -7.05 3.74
N ALA A 52 9.44 -7.66 4.92
CA ALA A 52 10.11 -8.94 5.05
C ALA A 52 9.40 -10.04 4.24
N ILE A 53 8.07 -10.15 4.34
CA ILE A 53 7.27 -11.10 3.57
C ILE A 53 7.48 -10.94 2.06
N VAL A 54 7.42 -9.71 1.56
CA VAL A 54 7.57 -9.44 0.12
C VAL A 54 9.00 -9.70 -0.34
N ALA A 55 10.00 -9.29 0.45
CA ALA A 55 11.41 -9.52 0.13
C ALA A 55 11.74 -11.02 0.09
N LEU A 56 11.30 -11.80 1.08
CA LEU A 56 11.51 -13.26 1.11
C LEU A 56 10.89 -13.95 -0.10
N THR A 57 9.65 -13.60 -0.44
CA THR A 57 8.99 -14.18 -1.63
C THR A 57 9.63 -13.75 -2.94
N SER A 58 10.21 -12.55 -2.99
CA SER A 58 10.97 -12.07 -4.15
C SER A 58 12.34 -12.76 -4.27
N ALA A 59 12.94 -13.12 -3.13
CA ALA A 59 14.19 -13.88 -3.04
C ALA A 59 14.00 -15.39 -3.36
N GLY A 60 12.77 -15.84 -3.61
CA GLY A 60 12.48 -17.20 -4.08
C GLY A 60 11.78 -18.10 -3.06
N ALA A 61 11.60 -17.67 -1.81
CA ALA A 61 10.82 -18.42 -0.84
C ALA A 61 9.36 -18.55 -1.30
N SER A 62 8.75 -19.72 -1.07
CA SER A 62 7.39 -19.94 -1.55
C SER A 62 6.38 -19.14 -0.72
N GLY A 63 5.31 -18.65 -1.35
CA GLY A 63 4.26 -17.92 -0.62
C GLY A 63 3.60 -18.76 0.49
N LEU A 64 3.56 -20.09 0.34
CA LEU A 64 3.05 -21.02 1.35
C LEU A 64 3.99 -21.16 2.55
N GLU A 65 5.29 -21.30 2.29
CA GLU A 65 6.33 -21.36 3.32
C GLU A 65 6.36 -20.06 4.13
N VAL A 66 6.34 -18.91 3.45
CA VAL A 66 6.30 -17.60 4.11
C VAL A 66 4.98 -17.40 4.86
N ALA A 67 3.85 -17.84 4.31
CA ALA A 67 2.57 -17.80 5.02
C ALA A 67 2.63 -18.60 6.33
N ALA A 68 3.13 -19.84 6.28
CA ALA A 68 3.29 -20.68 7.45
C ALA A 68 4.25 -20.05 8.48
N LEU A 69 5.39 -19.55 8.03
CA LEU A 69 6.40 -18.91 8.88
C LEU A 69 5.84 -17.71 9.65
N PHE A 70 5.02 -16.88 8.99
CA PHE A 70 4.43 -15.69 9.59
C PHE A 70 3.08 -15.94 10.25
N GLU A 71 2.56 -17.18 10.24
CA GLU A 71 1.23 -17.55 10.73
C GLU A 71 0.11 -16.73 10.07
N LEU A 72 0.26 -16.52 8.76
CA LEU A 72 -0.67 -15.75 7.94
C LEU A 72 -1.30 -16.65 6.87
N ARG A 73 -2.44 -16.21 6.34
CA ARG A 73 -3.10 -16.90 5.23
C ARG A 73 -2.35 -16.65 3.91
N PRO A 74 -2.17 -17.66 3.04
CA PRO A 74 -1.52 -17.48 1.73
C PRO A 74 -2.14 -16.38 0.86
N GLU A 75 -3.46 -16.18 0.94
CA GLU A 75 -4.17 -15.13 0.20
C GLU A 75 -3.73 -13.73 0.64
N TYR A 76 -3.38 -13.57 1.92
CA TYR A 76 -2.82 -12.32 2.42
C TYR A 76 -1.46 -12.02 1.79
N ILE A 77 -0.59 -13.02 1.68
CA ILE A 77 0.73 -12.91 1.04
C ILE A 77 0.55 -12.53 -0.43
N SER A 78 -0.36 -13.19 -1.15
CA SER A 78 -0.64 -12.90 -2.56
C SER A 78 -1.11 -11.46 -2.76
N ARG A 79 -2.06 -10.99 -1.94
CA ARG A 79 -2.55 -9.60 -1.97
C ARG A 79 -1.45 -8.60 -1.64
N LEU A 80 -0.59 -8.93 -0.68
CA LEU A 80 0.51 -8.06 -0.27
C LEU A 80 1.54 -7.89 -1.39
N ARG A 81 1.91 -8.98 -2.08
CA ARG A 81 2.76 -8.94 -3.28
C ARG A 81 2.12 -8.12 -4.40
N GLY A 82 0.81 -8.24 -4.60
CA GLY A 82 0.06 -7.43 -5.55
C GLY A 82 0.13 -5.94 -5.24
N ARG A 83 0.02 -5.55 -3.96
CA ARG A 83 0.19 -4.15 -3.52
C ARG A 83 1.62 -3.65 -3.74
N ALA A 84 2.62 -4.45 -3.37
CA ALA A 84 4.04 -4.12 -3.56
C ALA A 84 4.37 -3.85 -5.04
N SER A 85 3.86 -4.69 -5.94
CA SER A 85 4.08 -4.55 -7.38
C SER A 85 3.52 -3.23 -7.94
N LYS A 86 2.39 -2.77 -7.40
CA LYS A 86 1.70 -1.56 -7.88
C LYS A 86 2.23 -0.27 -7.26
N GLY A 87 2.60 -0.28 -5.97
CA GLY A 87 2.93 0.92 -5.22
C GLY A 87 4.21 0.83 -4.38
N GLY A 88 5.08 -0.13 -4.69
CA GLY A 88 6.37 -0.30 -4.03
C GLY A 88 6.25 -0.55 -2.53
N SER A 89 7.28 -0.15 -1.79
CA SER A 89 7.34 -0.26 -0.32
C SER A 89 6.30 0.61 0.39
N ALA A 90 5.93 1.77 -0.18
CA ALA A 90 4.92 2.66 0.39
C ALA A 90 3.54 1.95 0.53
N ALA A 91 3.20 1.06 -0.39
CA ALA A 91 1.96 0.29 -0.35
C ALA A 91 1.92 -0.84 0.70
N LEU A 92 3.03 -1.07 1.41
CA LEU A 92 3.16 -2.11 2.45
C LEU A 92 2.85 -1.59 3.86
N VAL A 93 2.88 -0.28 4.04
CA VAL A 93 2.54 0.36 5.31
C VAL A 93 1.01 0.52 5.36
N PRO A 94 0.33 0.06 6.43
CA PRO A 94 -1.09 0.35 6.62
C PRO A 94 -1.30 1.87 6.65
N PRO A 95 -2.32 2.41 5.95
CA PRO A 95 -2.62 3.84 6.04
C PRO A 95 -2.93 4.20 7.50
N MET A 96 -2.22 5.20 8.04
CA MET A 96 -2.46 5.68 9.40
C MET A 96 -3.76 6.47 9.47
N GLY A 97 -4.51 6.28 10.55
CA GLY A 97 -5.74 7.02 10.87
C GLY A 97 -7.04 6.35 10.39
N ARG A 98 -8.16 7.06 10.58
CA ARG A 98 -9.49 6.56 10.18
C ARG A 98 -9.52 6.35 8.65
N PRO A 99 -10.01 5.20 8.16
CA PRO A 99 -10.19 4.98 6.73
C PRO A 99 -10.89 6.17 6.09
N ARG A 100 -10.34 6.69 4.99
CA ARG A 100 -10.98 7.76 4.24
C ARG A 100 -12.33 7.26 3.73
N LEU A 101 -13.38 8.05 3.96
CA LEU A 101 -14.73 7.73 3.48
C LEU A 101 -14.78 7.65 1.94
N LEU A 102 -13.84 8.31 1.25
CA LEU A 102 -13.75 8.37 -0.20
C LEU A 102 -12.42 7.78 -0.68
N SER A 103 -12.49 6.97 -1.74
CA SER A 103 -11.30 6.49 -2.46
C SER A 103 -10.68 7.62 -3.28
N ASP A 104 -9.39 7.48 -3.63
CA ASP A 104 -8.71 8.46 -4.47
C ASP A 104 -9.36 8.57 -5.87
N GLU A 105 -9.88 7.47 -6.40
CA GLU A 105 -10.65 7.44 -7.66
C GLU A 105 -11.94 8.27 -7.56
N ALA A 106 -12.71 8.12 -6.47
CA ALA A 106 -13.92 8.91 -6.26
C ALA A 106 -13.60 10.40 -6.08
N ILE A 107 -12.48 10.74 -5.43
CA ILE A 107 -12.02 12.12 -5.29
C ILE A 107 -11.65 12.70 -6.67
N ALA A 108 -10.87 11.96 -7.47
CA ALA A 108 -10.48 12.39 -8.81
C ALA A 108 -11.70 12.58 -9.73
N GLN A 109 -12.66 11.66 -9.68
CA GLN A 109 -13.91 11.75 -10.43
C GLN A 109 -14.72 12.98 -10.01
N ALA A 110 -14.84 13.25 -8.71
CA ALA A 110 -15.56 14.42 -8.21
C ALA A 110 -14.91 15.74 -8.66
N TYR A 111 -13.58 15.81 -8.69
CA TYR A 111 -12.88 16.98 -9.21
C TYR A 111 -13.05 17.17 -10.72
N ALA A 112 -12.96 16.10 -11.51
CA ALA A 112 -13.19 16.17 -12.96
C ALA A 112 -14.61 16.65 -13.29
N MET A 113 -15.63 16.18 -12.54
CA MET A 113 -17.00 16.64 -12.71
C MET A 113 -17.18 18.10 -12.27
N ALA A 114 -16.51 18.54 -11.20
CA ALA A 114 -16.54 19.94 -10.77
C ALA A 114 -15.86 20.86 -11.79
N ASP A 115 -14.74 20.44 -12.38
CA ASP A 115 -14.05 21.17 -13.47
C ASP A 115 -14.92 21.28 -14.73
N ALA A 116 -15.80 20.30 -14.96
CA ALA A 116 -16.83 20.34 -15.99
C ALA A 116 -18.10 21.12 -15.58
N ASN A 117 -18.06 21.89 -14.49
CA ASN A 117 -19.18 22.67 -13.93
C ASN A 117 -20.44 21.85 -13.62
N ARG A 118 -20.31 20.55 -13.31
CA ARG A 118 -21.45 19.71 -12.91
C ARG A 118 -21.91 20.09 -11.50
N PRO A 119 -23.23 20.10 -11.23
CA PRO A 119 -23.75 20.49 -9.93
C PRO A 119 -23.39 19.46 -8.85
N GLY A 120 -23.21 19.94 -7.61
CA GLY A 120 -22.81 19.09 -6.47
C GLY A 120 -23.76 17.92 -6.17
N THR A 121 -25.04 18.03 -6.56
CA THR A 121 -26.04 16.94 -6.48
C THR A 121 -25.73 15.79 -7.43
N GLU A 122 -25.30 16.09 -8.65
CA GLU A 122 -24.91 15.07 -9.63
C GLU A 122 -23.57 14.44 -9.26
N ILE A 123 -22.64 15.22 -8.74
CA ILE A 123 -21.37 14.70 -8.21
C ILE A 123 -21.64 13.76 -7.04
N ALA A 124 -22.51 14.15 -6.11
CA ALA A 124 -22.89 13.35 -4.94
C ALA A 124 -23.49 12.00 -5.35
N ALA A 125 -24.38 11.98 -6.34
CA ALA A 125 -24.95 10.77 -6.89
C ALA A 125 -23.88 9.89 -7.56
N ALA A 126 -22.99 10.48 -8.37
CA ALA A 126 -21.96 9.75 -9.10
C ALA A 126 -20.97 9.02 -8.19
N ILE A 127 -20.59 9.62 -7.05
CA ILE A 127 -19.65 9.02 -6.09
C ILE A 127 -20.33 8.45 -4.83
N SER A 128 -21.66 8.31 -4.85
CA SER A 128 -22.48 7.69 -3.80
C SER A 128 -22.27 8.28 -2.39
N VAL A 129 -22.20 9.61 -2.28
CA VAL A 129 -22.15 10.32 -0.99
C VAL A 129 -23.15 11.45 -0.91
N SER A 130 -23.30 12.08 0.26
CA SER A 130 -24.17 13.25 0.40
C SER A 130 -23.58 14.50 -0.27
N THR A 131 -24.46 15.41 -0.71
CA THR A 131 -24.10 16.74 -1.21
C THR A 131 -23.28 17.57 -0.22
N ALA A 132 -23.52 17.38 1.09
CA ALA A 132 -22.73 18.00 2.14
C ALA A 132 -21.27 17.47 2.16
N THR A 133 -21.09 16.16 1.93
CA THR A 133 -19.74 15.56 1.82
C THR A 133 -19.02 16.08 0.58
N VAL A 134 -19.72 16.19 -0.56
CA VAL A 134 -19.17 16.81 -1.78
C VAL A 134 -18.78 18.27 -1.53
N SER A 135 -19.63 19.06 -0.89
CA SER A 135 -19.34 20.47 -0.58
C SER A 135 -18.07 20.63 0.28
N ARG A 136 -17.93 19.79 1.31
CA ARG A 136 -16.71 19.78 2.16
C ARG A 136 -15.48 19.30 1.40
N LEU A 137 -15.63 18.34 0.49
CA LEU A 137 -14.55 17.84 -0.36
C LEU A 137 -14.04 18.96 -1.29
N LEU A 138 -14.96 19.64 -2.00
CA LEU A 138 -14.61 20.70 -2.95
C LEU A 138 -14.05 21.94 -2.24
N ALA A 139 -14.53 22.28 -1.05
CA ALA A 139 -14.01 23.40 -0.25
C ALA A 139 -12.55 23.19 0.21
N ARG A 140 -12.07 21.94 0.27
CA ARG A 140 -10.68 21.61 0.65
C ARG A 140 -9.72 21.60 -0.54
N ARG A 141 -10.22 21.78 -1.76
CA ARG A 141 -9.38 21.85 -2.96
C ARG A 141 -8.54 23.11 -2.90
N VAL A 142 -7.21 22.97 -2.90
CA VAL A 142 -6.31 24.11 -3.15
C VAL A 142 -6.61 24.61 -4.57
N ARG A 143 -7.11 25.84 -4.70
CA ARG A 143 -7.42 26.39 -6.02
C ARG A 143 -6.12 26.52 -6.83
N PRO A 144 -6.11 26.10 -8.10
CA PRO A 144 -4.99 26.41 -8.99
C PRO A 144 -4.86 27.92 -9.18
N GLU A 145 -3.61 28.39 -9.24
CA GLU A 145 -3.18 29.80 -9.30
C GLU A 145 -3.85 30.59 -10.45
N SER A 146 -4.25 29.91 -11.52
CA SER A 146 -4.95 30.48 -12.68
C SER A 146 -6.31 31.10 -12.36
N GLU A 147 -6.98 30.65 -11.30
CA GLU A 147 -8.27 31.19 -10.85
C GLU A 147 -8.10 32.36 -9.86
N GLN A 148 -6.96 32.43 -9.17
CA GLN A 148 -6.61 33.54 -8.26
C GLN A 148 -6.28 34.82 -9.03
N LEU A 149 -5.57 34.70 -10.16
CA LEU A 149 -5.25 35.85 -11.02
C LEU A 149 -6.49 36.53 -11.63
N ARG A 150 -7.59 35.79 -11.87
CA ARG A 150 -8.83 36.34 -12.44
C ARG A 150 -9.67 37.16 -11.46
N LEU A 151 -9.41 37.07 -10.15
CA LEU A 151 -10.17 37.77 -9.12
C LEU A 151 -9.47 39.01 -8.55
N SER A 152 -8.34 39.42 -9.13
CA SER A 152 -7.73 40.71 -8.82
C SER A 152 -8.67 41.82 -9.29
N PRO A 153 -9.24 42.67 -8.41
CA PRO A 153 -10.07 43.78 -8.86
C PRO A 153 -9.17 44.74 -9.66
N SER A 154 -9.58 45.01 -10.90
CA SER A 154 -9.00 46.07 -11.73
C SER A 154 -9.03 47.37 -10.94
N PHE A 155 -7.85 47.87 -10.54
CA PHE A 155 -7.71 49.21 -10.00
C PHE A 155 -8.31 50.19 -11.01
N ARG A 156 -9.42 50.84 -10.63
CA ARG A 156 -9.97 51.97 -11.39
C ARG A 156 -8.92 53.09 -11.34
N SER A 157 -8.38 53.46 -12.50
CA SER A 157 -7.66 54.71 -12.67
C SER A 157 -8.67 55.86 -12.57
N ALA A 158 -8.54 56.66 -11.52
CA ALA A 158 -9.13 57.98 -11.46
C ALA A 158 -8.37 58.91 -12.42
N SER A 159 -9.10 59.67 -13.22
CA SER A 159 -8.67 60.89 -13.89
C SER A 159 -9.75 61.94 -13.64
#